data_AF-A0AAC8VY20-F1
#
_entry.id   AF-A0AAC8VY20-F1
#
_cell.length_a   1.000
_cell.length_b   1.000
_cell.length_c   1.000
_cell.angle_alpha   90.00
_cell.angle_beta   90.00
_cell.angle_gamma   90.00
#
_symmetry.space_group_name_H-M   'P 1'
#
loop_
_entity.id
_entity.type
_entity.pdbx_description
1 polymer ?
#
loop_
_entity_poly.entity_id
_entity_poly.type
_entity_poly.pdbx_seq_one_letter_code
_entity_poly.pdbx_strand_id
1 'polypeptide(L)'
;MRPILVTAALVLAAAATPASAAGLDCPASLTVQAQPDAPGGWSPYPGRDSHGFAGVSIVEGDRAAQMASAAPATLAPDREVRRGRNLLQVWEFAGPRRETVFLVCRYRDTQATLAADLPRSIRRCTLTLETDIRGAVLDEPKTPPRLDCR
;
A
#
# COMPACT_ATOMS: atom_id res chain seq x y z
N MET A 1 41.80 54.93 10.28
CA MET A 1 40.96 54.16 9.34
C MET A 1 41.06 52.68 9.73
N ARG A 2 40.01 52.12 10.33
CA ARG A 2 39.92 50.71 10.75
C ARG A 2 38.60 50.16 10.19
N PRO A 3 38.60 49.09 9.38
CA PRO A 3 37.38 48.60 8.76
C PRO A 3 36.57 47.75 9.76
N ILE A 4 35.27 48.02 9.82
CA ILE A 4 34.28 47.26 10.58
C ILE A 4 33.88 46.06 9.71
N LEU A 5 34.19 44.85 10.17
CA LEU A 5 33.71 43.62 9.54
C LEU A 5 32.30 43.32 10.07
N VAL A 6 31.30 43.43 9.20
CA VAL A 6 29.91 43.05 9.47
C VAL A 6 29.73 41.59 9.07
N THR A 7 29.61 40.69 10.04
CA THR A 7 29.27 39.28 9.84
C THR A 7 27.76 39.13 9.71
N ALA A 8 27.27 38.82 8.52
CA ALA A 8 25.87 38.48 8.26
C ALA A 8 25.61 37.02 8.71
N ALA A 9 24.72 36.84 9.69
CA ALA A 9 24.26 35.54 10.14
C ALA A 9 23.17 35.01 9.19
N LEU A 10 23.48 33.95 8.44
CA LEU A 10 22.55 33.25 7.58
C LEU A 10 21.74 32.24 8.42
N VAL A 11 20.47 32.57 8.70
CA VAL A 11 19.55 31.66 9.39
C VAL A 11 19.04 30.62 8.38
N LEU A 12 19.55 29.38 8.46
CA LEU A 12 18.99 28.23 7.76
C LEU A 12 17.65 27.84 8.42
N ALA A 13 16.53 28.21 7.80
CA ALA A 13 15.23 27.66 8.13
C ALA A 13 15.15 26.21 7.62
N ALA A 14 15.39 25.23 8.49
CA ALA A 14 15.12 23.84 8.19
C ALA A 14 13.60 23.64 8.07
N ALA A 15 13.12 23.41 6.86
CA ALA A 15 11.74 22.99 6.60
C ALA A 15 11.57 21.56 7.15
N ALA A 16 11.05 21.46 8.39
CA ALA A 16 10.59 20.20 8.94
C ALA A 16 9.31 19.80 8.18
N THR A 17 9.42 18.90 7.22
CA THR A 17 8.25 18.20 6.68
C THR A 17 7.59 17.42 7.82
N PRO A 18 6.28 17.56 8.04
CA PRO A 18 5.60 16.77 9.06
C PRO A 18 5.78 15.30 8.71
N ALA A 19 6.49 14.57 9.57
CA ALA A 19 6.44 13.13 9.58
C ALA A 19 5.01 12.77 10.00
N SER A 20 4.13 12.53 9.03
CA SER A 20 2.86 11.87 9.26
C SER A 20 3.16 10.67 10.14
N ALA A 21 2.52 10.58 11.32
CA ALA A 21 2.58 9.37 12.13
C ALA A 21 2.26 8.21 11.18
N ALA A 22 3.27 7.39 10.88
CA ALA A 22 3.23 6.49 9.74
C ALA A 22 2.21 5.38 10.01
N GLY A 23 0.96 5.66 9.68
CA GLY A 23 -0.08 4.66 9.51
C GLY A 23 0.39 3.67 8.46
N LEU A 24 0.02 2.40 8.64
CA LEU A 24 0.28 1.37 7.65
C LEU A 24 -0.71 1.57 6.49
N ASP A 25 -0.37 2.48 5.59
CA ASP A 25 -1.22 2.86 4.45
C ASP A 25 -0.63 2.37 3.13
N CYS A 26 -1.50 1.91 2.23
CA CYS A 26 -1.12 1.64 0.85
C CYS A 26 -1.04 2.95 0.06
N PRO A 27 0.08 3.23 -0.63
CA PRO A 27 0.15 4.34 -1.56
C PRO A 27 -1.00 4.33 -2.56
N ALA A 28 -1.51 5.52 -2.92
CA ALA A 28 -2.59 5.64 -3.90
C ALA A 28 -2.19 5.13 -5.30
N SER A 29 -0.89 5.13 -5.61
CA SER A 29 -0.33 4.61 -6.85
C SER A 29 1.06 4.02 -6.66
N LEU A 30 1.41 3.04 -7.49
CA LEU A 30 2.73 2.42 -7.58
C LEU A 30 3.32 2.69 -8.96
N THR A 31 4.51 3.29 -9.01
CA THR A 31 5.27 3.37 -10.25
C THR A 31 6.08 2.09 -10.45
N VAL A 32 5.92 1.44 -11.60
CA VAL A 32 6.63 0.22 -11.98
C VAL A 32 7.54 0.52 -13.16
N GLN A 33 8.75 0.00 -13.09
CA GLN A 33 9.67 -0.06 -14.22
C GLN A 33 9.73 -1.51 -14.69
N ALA A 34 9.46 -1.73 -15.97
CA ALA A 34 9.47 -3.06 -16.57
C ALA A 34 10.50 -3.12 -17.69
N GLN A 35 11.26 -4.21 -17.73
CA GLN A 35 12.17 -4.52 -18.82
C GLN A 35 11.68 -5.81 -19.49
N PRO A 36 11.27 -5.77 -20.76
CA PRO A 36 10.82 -6.99 -21.45
C PRO A 36 12.01 -7.87 -21.82
N ASP A 37 11.84 -9.18 -21.64
CA ASP A 37 12.73 -10.18 -22.23
C ASP A 37 12.40 -10.32 -23.72
N ALA A 38 13.30 -9.85 -24.59
CA ALA A 38 13.09 -9.89 -26.04
C ALA A 38 13.61 -11.19 -26.67
N PRO A 39 12.80 -11.91 -27.46
CA PRO A 39 13.29 -13.00 -28.29
C PRO A 39 14.19 -12.49 -29.42
N GLY A 40 14.93 -13.40 -30.06
CA GLY A 40 15.89 -13.06 -31.12
C GLY A 40 15.27 -12.21 -32.24
N GLY A 41 16.01 -11.19 -32.69
CA GLY A 41 15.58 -10.26 -33.75
C GLY A 41 14.74 -9.08 -33.25
N TRP A 42 14.36 -9.04 -31.97
CA TRP A 42 13.64 -7.93 -31.35
C TRP A 42 14.57 -7.08 -30.49
N SER A 43 14.31 -5.77 -30.44
CA SER A 43 15.01 -4.85 -29.52
C SER A 43 14.09 -4.52 -28.34
N PRO A 44 14.46 -4.85 -27.09
CA PRO A 44 13.66 -4.51 -25.93
C PRO A 44 13.79 -3.02 -25.60
N TYR A 45 12.68 -2.40 -25.19
CA TYR A 45 12.65 -1.04 -24.66
C TYR A 45 11.94 -1.05 -23.30
N PRO A 46 12.54 -0.45 -22.26
CA PRO A 46 11.94 -0.43 -20.94
C PRO A 46 10.69 0.46 -20.90
N GLY A 47 9.69 0.03 -20.14
CA GLY A 47 8.48 0.78 -19.83
C GLY A 47 8.52 1.37 -18.42
N ARG A 48 7.80 2.47 -18.20
CA ARG A 48 7.58 3.05 -16.87
C ARG A 48 6.16 3.55 -16.75
N ASP A 49 5.36 2.88 -15.93
CA ASP A 49 3.94 3.13 -15.79
C ASP A 49 3.55 3.32 -14.32
N SER A 50 2.42 3.99 -14.10
CA SER A 50 1.86 4.22 -12.77
C SER A 50 0.54 3.47 -12.63
N HIS A 51 0.44 2.67 -11.58
CA HIS A 51 -0.68 1.77 -11.34
C HIS A 51 -1.47 2.22 -10.12
N GLY A 52 -2.78 2.38 -10.26
CA GLY A 52 -3.65 2.79 -9.15
C GLY A 52 -3.83 1.70 -8.11
N PHE A 53 -4.02 2.08 -6.85
CA PHE A 53 -4.32 1.15 -5.76
C PHE A 53 -5.62 0.37 -6.04
N ALA A 54 -5.56 -0.95 -5.91
CA ALA A 54 -6.66 -1.86 -6.21
C ALA A 54 -7.31 -2.44 -4.94
N GLY A 55 -6.53 -2.66 -3.90
CA GLY A 55 -6.99 -3.29 -2.66
C GLY A 55 -5.85 -4.00 -1.94
N VAL A 56 -6.19 -4.84 -0.96
CA VAL A 56 -5.20 -5.53 -0.13
C VAL A 56 -5.45 -7.01 0.00
N SER A 57 -4.40 -7.74 0.34
CA SER A 57 -4.47 -9.04 0.97
C SER A 57 -3.83 -8.95 2.35
N ILE A 58 -4.38 -9.66 3.34
CA ILE A 58 -3.74 -9.83 4.65
C ILE A 58 -3.28 -11.27 4.73
N VAL A 59 -2.01 -11.47 5.08
CA VAL A 59 -1.36 -12.79 5.03
C VAL A 59 -0.74 -13.11 6.39
N GLU A 60 -0.86 -14.37 6.80
CA GLU A 60 -0.25 -14.89 8.03
C GLU A 60 1.01 -15.72 7.73
N GLY A 61 2.01 -15.61 8.60
CA GLY A 61 3.28 -16.32 8.54
C GLY A 61 4.48 -15.45 8.18
N ASP A 62 5.63 -16.08 7.94
CA ASP A 62 6.85 -15.40 7.52
C ASP A 62 6.68 -14.73 6.15
N ARG A 63 6.95 -13.43 6.07
CA ARG A 63 6.70 -12.64 4.86
C ARG A 63 7.51 -13.12 3.65
N ALA A 64 8.77 -13.50 3.83
CA ALA A 64 9.59 -13.95 2.70
C ALA A 64 9.09 -15.29 2.14
N ALA A 65 8.81 -16.26 3.03
CA ALA A 65 8.27 -17.55 2.65
C ALA A 65 6.89 -17.43 1.98
N GLN A 66 6.00 -16.61 2.55
CA GLN A 66 4.65 -16.44 2.02
C GLN A 66 4.64 -15.71 0.66
N MET A 67 5.48 -14.68 0.46
CA MET A 67 5.57 -13.97 -0.83
C MET A 67 6.16 -14.83 -1.96
N ALA A 68 6.94 -15.87 -1.64
CA ALA A 68 7.45 -16.84 -2.60
C ALA A 68 6.50 -18.02 -2.84
N SER A 69 5.43 -18.16 -2.05
CA SER A 69 4.48 -19.26 -2.15
C SER A 69 3.50 -19.05 -3.31
N ALA A 70 3.16 -20.15 -4.00
CA ALA A 70 2.07 -20.16 -4.98
C ALA A 70 0.68 -20.00 -4.33
N ALA A 71 0.57 -20.30 -3.03
CA ALA A 71 -0.65 -20.22 -2.26
C ALA A 71 -0.34 -19.61 -0.88
N PRO A 72 -0.16 -18.28 -0.77
CA PRO A 72 0.07 -17.63 0.51
C PRO A 72 -1.14 -17.82 1.44
N ALA A 73 -0.88 -17.94 2.74
CA ALA A 73 -1.90 -18.08 3.78
C ALA A 73 -2.69 -16.78 4.00
N THR A 74 -3.51 -16.43 3.01
CA THR A 74 -4.32 -15.20 2.98
C THR A 74 -5.52 -15.35 3.90
N LEU A 75 -5.69 -14.38 4.80
CA LEU A 75 -6.80 -14.30 5.73
C LEU A 75 -8.02 -13.68 5.05
N ALA A 76 -9.15 -14.39 5.10
CA ALA A 76 -10.45 -13.83 4.74
C ALA A 76 -10.85 -12.73 5.75
N PRO A 77 -11.64 -11.72 5.33
CA PRO A 77 -12.19 -10.76 6.28
C PRO A 77 -13.16 -11.45 7.25
N ASP A 78 -13.11 -11.08 8.53
CA ASP A 78 -14.05 -11.55 9.54
C ASP A 78 -15.47 -11.05 9.26
N ARG A 79 -15.59 -9.86 8.65
CA ARG A 79 -16.86 -9.27 8.26
C ARG A 79 -16.80 -8.60 6.91
N GLU A 80 -17.87 -8.80 6.14
CA GLU A 80 -18.16 -8.05 4.92
C GLU A 80 -19.50 -7.34 5.04
N VAL A 81 -19.50 -6.03 4.81
CA VAL A 81 -20.68 -5.18 4.97
C VAL A 81 -20.88 -4.31 3.73
N ARG A 82 -22.03 -4.43 3.10
CA ARG A 82 -22.46 -3.52 2.02
C ARG A 82 -23.18 -2.30 2.58
N ARG A 83 -22.80 -1.12 2.10
CA ARG A 83 -23.37 0.19 2.48
C ARG A 83 -23.51 1.06 1.24
N GLY A 84 -24.69 1.05 0.63
CA GLY A 84 -24.91 1.72 -0.66
C GLY A 84 -24.00 1.12 -1.73
N ARG A 85 -23.20 1.96 -2.40
CA ARG A 85 -22.19 1.54 -3.40
C ARG A 85 -20.82 1.23 -2.80
N ASN A 86 -20.76 0.89 -1.51
CA ASN A 86 -19.52 0.53 -0.85
C ASN A 86 -19.58 -0.89 -0.30
N LEU A 87 -18.47 -1.61 -0.42
CA LEU A 87 -18.17 -2.85 0.29
C LEU A 87 -17.09 -2.57 1.33
N LEU A 88 -17.37 -2.91 2.58
CA LEU A 88 -16.42 -2.82 3.68
C LEU A 88 -15.99 -4.24 4.04
N GLN A 89 -14.69 -4.52 3.99
CA GLN A 89 -14.07 -5.74 4.47
C GLN A 89 -13.31 -5.44 5.77
N VAL A 90 -13.55 -6.21 6.82
CA VAL A 90 -12.98 -5.97 8.15
C VAL A 90 -12.23 -7.21 8.62
N TRP A 91 -10.99 -7.01 9.05
CA TRP A 91 -10.17 -7.99 9.74
C TRP A 91 -9.92 -7.53 11.17
N GLU A 92 -10.06 -8.43 12.14
CA GLU A 92 -9.87 -8.20 13.56
C GLU A 92 -8.82 -9.16 14.13
N PHE A 93 -7.82 -8.61 14.79
CA PHE A 93 -6.72 -9.37 15.38
C PHE A 93 -6.86 -9.38 16.89
N ALA A 94 -7.42 -10.47 17.43
CA ALA A 94 -7.61 -10.64 18.86
C ALA A 94 -6.28 -10.96 19.58
N GLY A 95 -5.98 -10.22 20.65
CA GLY A 95 -4.89 -10.55 21.57
C GLY A 95 -3.48 -10.58 20.95
N PRO A 96 -2.50 -11.19 21.64
CA PRO A 96 -1.17 -11.39 21.08
C PRO A 96 -1.21 -12.40 19.94
N ARG A 97 -0.93 -11.94 18.71
CA ARG A 97 -0.81 -12.79 17.52
C ARG A 97 0.30 -13.83 17.70
N ARG A 98 0.02 -15.10 17.42
CA ARG A 98 1.01 -16.19 17.47
C ARG A 98 1.99 -16.07 16.31
N GLU A 99 1.45 -15.88 15.11
CA GLU A 99 2.20 -15.69 13.88
C GLU A 99 2.37 -14.21 13.53
N THR A 100 3.33 -13.93 12.65
CA THR A 100 3.43 -12.63 11.99
C THR A 100 2.27 -12.48 11.02
N VAL A 101 1.68 -11.29 10.98
CA VAL A 101 0.66 -10.93 9.99
C VAL A 101 1.19 -9.72 9.24
N PHE A 102 1.07 -9.73 7.92
CA PHE A 102 1.51 -8.64 7.07
C PHE A 102 0.47 -8.30 6.00
N LEU A 103 0.52 -7.06 5.56
CA LEU A 103 -0.33 -6.49 4.53
C LEU A 103 0.37 -6.64 3.18
N VAL A 104 -0.39 -6.94 2.13
CA VAL A 104 0.05 -6.85 0.74
C VAL A 104 -0.86 -5.87 0.01
N CYS A 105 -0.33 -4.71 -0.36
CA CYS A 105 -0.98 -3.73 -1.22
C CYS A 105 -0.92 -4.20 -2.68
N ARG A 106 -2.08 -4.28 -3.33
CA ARG A 106 -2.21 -4.65 -4.74
C ARG A 106 -2.57 -3.44 -5.59
N TYR A 107 -2.08 -3.45 -6.81
CA TYR A 107 -2.24 -2.36 -7.77
C TYR A 107 -2.84 -2.88 -9.08
N ARG A 108 -3.53 -2.01 -9.80
CA ARG A 108 -4.25 -2.36 -11.03
C ARG A 108 -3.28 -2.64 -12.18
N ASP A 109 -3.63 -3.59 -13.03
CA ASP A 109 -2.91 -3.89 -14.27
C ASP A 109 -1.42 -4.20 -14.09
N THR A 110 -1.04 -4.72 -12.91
CA THR A 110 0.32 -5.16 -12.61
C THR A 110 0.34 -6.26 -11.55
N GLN A 111 1.38 -7.10 -11.60
CA GLN A 111 1.68 -8.08 -10.55
C GLN A 111 2.60 -7.49 -9.47
N ALA A 112 3.12 -6.27 -9.65
CA ALA A 112 3.92 -5.60 -8.65
C ALA A 112 3.07 -5.27 -7.42
N THR A 113 3.61 -5.55 -6.23
CA THR A 113 2.94 -5.32 -4.95
C THR A 113 3.89 -4.68 -3.95
N LEU A 114 3.34 -4.08 -2.90
CA LEU A 114 4.10 -3.66 -1.72
C LEU A 114 3.63 -4.48 -0.53
N ALA A 115 4.56 -4.91 0.32
CA ALA A 115 4.24 -5.67 1.53
C ALA A 115 4.86 -5.01 2.76
N ALA A 116 4.12 -5.02 3.87
CA ALA A 116 4.59 -4.46 5.14
C ALA A 116 3.98 -5.21 6.33
N ASP A 117 4.82 -5.50 7.33
CA ASP A 117 4.42 -6.23 8.53
C ASP A 117 3.41 -5.39 9.34
N LEU A 118 2.29 -5.99 9.77
CA LEU A 118 1.36 -5.28 10.64
C LEU A 118 1.98 -5.15 12.03
N PRO A 119 2.10 -3.91 12.58
CA PRO A 119 2.54 -3.73 13.95
C PRO A 119 1.60 -4.44 14.94
N ARG A 120 2.14 -4.98 16.04
CA ARG A 120 1.36 -5.71 17.07
C ARG A 120 0.32 -4.84 17.77
N SER A 121 0.41 -3.52 17.64
CA SER A 121 -0.60 -2.57 18.11
C SER A 121 -1.86 -2.55 17.25
N ILE A 122 -1.77 -2.87 15.96
CA ILE A 122 -2.92 -2.90 15.04
C ILE A 122 -3.83 -4.07 15.40
N ARG A 123 -5.06 -3.75 15.77
CA ARG A 123 -6.11 -4.69 16.15
C ARG A 123 -7.19 -4.84 15.09
N ARG A 124 -7.30 -3.89 14.17
CA ARG A 124 -8.31 -3.94 13.11
C ARG A 124 -7.76 -3.31 11.84
N CYS A 125 -8.02 -3.96 10.71
CA CYS A 125 -7.91 -3.33 9.40
C CYS A 125 -9.29 -3.31 8.74
N THR A 126 -9.62 -2.20 8.08
CA THR A 126 -10.85 -2.04 7.31
C THR A 126 -10.49 -1.57 5.90
N LEU A 127 -10.89 -2.33 4.90
CA LEU A 127 -10.81 -1.94 3.50
C LEU A 127 -12.18 -1.50 3.03
N THR A 128 -12.27 -0.31 2.44
CA THR A 128 -13.46 0.20 1.77
C THR A 128 -13.24 0.19 0.25
N LEU A 129 -14.13 -0.50 -0.46
CA LEU A 129 -14.16 -0.63 -1.92
C LEU A 129 -15.45 -0.05 -2.48
N GLU A 130 -15.39 0.57 -3.65
CA GLU A 130 -16.60 0.98 -4.39
C GLU A 130 -17.15 -0.21 -5.19
N THR A 131 -18.47 -0.33 -5.24
CA THR A 131 -19.18 -1.38 -5.98
C THR A 131 -20.19 -0.81 -6.96
N ASP A 132 -20.53 -1.60 -7.98
CA ASP A 132 -21.66 -1.32 -8.85
C ASP A 132 -23.02 -1.53 -8.12
N ILE A 133 -24.11 -1.35 -8.87
CA ILE A 133 -25.48 -1.53 -8.35
C ILE A 133 -25.81 -3.00 -8.02
N ARG A 134 -25.04 -3.96 -8.52
CA ARG A 134 -25.17 -5.40 -8.24
C ARG A 134 -24.29 -5.83 -7.07
N GLY A 135 -23.44 -4.93 -6.57
CA GLY A 135 -22.50 -5.16 -5.49
C GLY A 135 -21.20 -5.83 -5.93
N ALA A 136 -20.88 -5.81 -7.23
CA ALA A 136 -19.56 -6.20 -7.73
C ALA A 136 -18.57 -5.06 -7.50
N VAL A 137 -17.35 -5.37 -7.05
CA VAL A 137 -16.28 -4.37 -6.85
C VAL A 137 -15.89 -3.77 -8.20
N LEU A 138 -15.72 -2.46 -8.25
CA LEU A 138 -15.33 -1.77 -9.48
C LEU A 138 -13.84 -1.88 -9.74
N ASP A 139 -13.50 -2.21 -10.98
CA ASP A 139 -12.11 -2.22 -11.48
C ASP A 139 -11.56 -0.80 -11.68
N GLU A 140 -12.41 0.21 -11.87
CA GLU A 140 -11.99 1.61 -11.94
C GLU A 140 -12.98 2.47 -11.14
N PRO A 141 -12.85 2.50 -9.81
CA PRO A 141 -13.76 3.24 -8.95
C PRO A 141 -13.49 4.73 -9.07
N LYS A 142 -14.53 5.55 -8.86
CA LYS A 142 -14.38 7.01 -8.83
C LYS A 142 -13.59 7.45 -7.60
N THR A 143 -13.75 6.72 -6.50
CA THR A 143 -12.97 6.92 -5.28
C THR A 143 -11.98 5.76 -5.12
N PRO A 144 -10.68 6.02 -4.95
CA PRO A 144 -9.72 4.96 -4.69
C PRO A 144 -10.10 4.13 -3.46
N PRO A 145 -9.77 2.82 -3.44
CA PRO A 145 -9.93 2.03 -2.24
C PRO A 145 -9.25 2.69 -1.04
N ARG A 146 -9.87 2.58 0.14
CA ARG A 146 -9.30 3.13 1.38
C ARG A 146 -9.04 2.03 2.38
N LEU A 147 -7.80 1.94 2.82
CA LEU A 147 -7.40 1.09 3.93
C LEU A 147 -7.29 1.94 5.19
N ASP A 148 -7.78 1.42 6.31
CA ASP A 148 -7.55 1.98 7.63
C ASP A 148 -7.19 0.85 8.59
N CYS A 149 -5.98 0.89 9.15
CA CYS A 149 -5.46 -0.08 10.10
C CYS A 149 -5.14 0.63 11.43
N ARG A 150 -5.76 0.17 12.53
CA ARG A 150 -5.63 0.75 13.88
C ARG A 150 -5.64 -0.28 14.99
#